data_AF-A0A087M3N1-F1
#
_entry.id   AF-A0A087M3N1-F1
#
_cell.length_a   1.000
_cell.length_b   1.000
_cell.length_c   1.000
_cell.angle_alpha   90.00
_cell.angle_beta   90.00
_cell.angle_gamma   90.00
#
_symmetry.space_group_name_H-M   'P 1'
#
loop_
_entity.id
_entity.type
_entity.pdbx_description
1 polymer ?
#
loop_
_entity_poly.entity_id
_entity_poly.type
_entity_poly.pdbx_seq_one_letter_code
_entity_poly.pdbx_strand_id
1 'polypeptide(L)'
;MGWTAEAVKRASLWEFFSAWDGYVQANTPAQKGKLTPEEKAELIADIEAYGFSRGGVLSTQTYLLAGLHLVPAGIVTFEVH
;
A
#
# COMPACT_ATOMS: atom_id res chain seq x y z
N MET A 1 -0.17 -24.04 23.09
CA MET A 1 -0.49 -22.73 23.70
C MET A 1 -0.61 -21.73 22.56
N GLY A 2 -1.81 -21.60 22.00
CA GLY A 2 -2.08 -20.73 20.85
C GLY A 2 -2.21 -19.27 21.27
N TRP A 3 -2.16 -18.38 20.29
CA TRP A 3 -2.39 -16.96 20.49
C TRP A 3 -3.80 -16.73 21.04
N THR A 4 -3.94 -15.81 22.00
CA THR A 4 -5.26 -15.38 22.45
C THR A 4 -5.98 -14.65 21.32
N ALA A 5 -7.31 -14.72 21.26
CA ALA A 5 -8.09 -14.03 20.23
C ALA A 5 -7.76 -12.52 20.18
N GLU A 6 -7.49 -11.92 21.34
CA GLU A 6 -7.09 -10.51 21.45
C GLU A 6 -5.69 -10.23 20.88
N ALA A 7 -4.75 -11.18 21.00
CA ALA A 7 -3.43 -11.07 20.39
C ALA A 7 -3.50 -11.20 18.86
N VAL A 8 -4.40 -12.05 18.35
CA VAL A 8 -4.66 -12.19 16.90
C VAL A 8 -5.27 -10.90 16.34
N LYS A 9 -6.22 -10.30 17.07
CA LYS A 9 -6.84 -9.02 16.73
C LYS A 9 -5.82 -7.88 16.60
N ARG A 10 -4.98 -7.69 17.62
CA ARG A 10 -3.93 -6.66 17.60
C ARG A 10 -2.88 -6.84 16.51
N ALA A 11 -2.62 -8.08 16.10
CA ALA A 11 -1.67 -8.38 15.03
C ALA A 11 -2.33 -8.42 13.64
N SER A 12 -3.65 -8.27 13.56
CA SER A 12 -4.39 -8.27 12.31
C SER A 12 -4.21 -6.93 11.61
N LEU A 13 -3.44 -6.93 10.53
CA LEU A 13 -3.36 -5.80 9.60
C LEU A 13 -4.77 -5.40 9.12
N TRP A 14 -5.70 -6.35 9.00
CA TRP A 14 -7.04 -6.06 8.55
C TRP A 14 -7.85 -5.23 9.55
N GLU A 15 -7.74 -5.51 10.85
CA GLU A 15 -8.41 -4.70 11.87
C GLU A 15 -7.79 -3.28 11.97
N PHE A 16 -6.48 -3.17 11.74
CA PHE A 16 -5.84 -1.85 11.64
C PHE A 16 -6.40 -1.05 10.46
N PHE A 17 -6.48 -1.65 9.26
CA PHE A 17 -6.96 -0.94 8.07
C PHE A 17 -8.44 -0.57 8.16
N SER A 18 -9.29 -1.40 8.76
CA SER A 18 -10.70 -1.08 8.93
C SER A 18 -10.94 0.05 9.94
N ALA A 19 -10.19 0.08 11.04
CA ALA A 19 -10.25 1.19 12.00
C ALA A 19 -9.69 2.50 11.41
N TRP A 20 -8.62 2.39 10.61
CA TRP A 20 -8.02 3.52 9.91
C TRP A 20 -8.97 4.12 8.87
N ASP A 21 -9.63 3.30 8.05
CA ASP A 21 -10.61 3.79 7.07
C ASP A 21 -11.76 4.54 7.76
N GLY A 22 -12.30 3.97 8.85
CA GLY A 22 -13.32 4.65 9.66
C GLY A 22 -12.86 6.00 10.21
N TYR A 23 -11.62 6.09 10.70
CA TYR A 23 -11.03 7.35 11.17
C TYR A 23 -10.87 8.36 10.02
N VAL A 24 -10.38 7.94 8.85
CA VAL A 24 -10.21 8.81 7.68
C VAL A 24 -11.56 9.35 7.20
N GLN A 25 -12.59 8.51 7.11
CA GLN A 25 -13.94 8.91 6.72
C GLN A 25 -14.55 9.90 7.72
N ALA A 26 -14.39 9.65 9.02
CA ALA A 26 -14.93 10.53 10.06
C ALA A 26 -14.26 11.90 10.10
N ASN A 27 -12.97 11.99 9.73
CA ASN A 27 -12.17 13.20 9.89
C ASN A 27 -11.85 13.93 8.58
N THR A 28 -12.21 13.38 7.42
CA THR A 28 -12.00 14.00 6.12
C THR A 28 -13.32 14.50 5.56
N PRO A 29 -13.68 15.79 5.76
CA PRO A 29 -14.91 16.34 5.19
C PRO A 29 -14.88 16.21 3.65
N ALA A 30 -16.01 15.84 3.07
CA ALA A 30 -16.22 15.78 1.62
C ALA A 30 -16.10 17.20 1.03
N GLN A 31 -14.88 17.63 0.75
CA GLN A 31 -14.61 18.93 0.17
C GLN A 31 -15.01 18.94 -1.31
N LYS A 32 -15.62 20.06 -1.73
CA LYS A 32 -15.93 20.35 -3.13
C LYS A 32 -14.63 20.31 -3.95
N GLY A 33 -14.51 19.38 -4.89
CA GLY A 33 -13.30 19.16 -5.71
C GLY A 33 -12.52 17.88 -5.40
N LYS A 34 -12.96 17.06 -4.44
CA LYS A 34 -12.49 15.68 -4.28
C LYS A 34 -13.43 14.72 -5.00
N LEU A 35 -12.88 13.59 -5.44
CA LEU A 35 -13.66 12.52 -6.07
C LEU A 35 -14.78 12.05 -5.13
N THR A 36 -15.98 11.91 -5.68
CA THR A 36 -17.11 11.29 -4.96
C THR A 36 -16.78 9.82 -4.66
N PRO A 37 -17.50 9.18 -3.71
CA PRO A 37 -17.33 7.75 -3.45
C PRO A 37 -17.45 6.89 -4.71
N GLU A 38 -18.36 7.24 -5.62
CA GLU A 38 -18.59 6.55 -6.88
C GLU A 38 -17.40 6.74 -7.84
N GLU A 39 -16.90 7.97 -7.99
CA GLU A 39 -15.72 8.27 -8.81
C GLU A 39 -14.45 7.60 -8.27
N LYS A 40 -14.34 7.43 -6.94
CA LYS A 40 -13.24 6.66 -6.34
C LYS A 40 -13.35 5.17 -6.67
N ALA A 41 -14.55 4.60 -6.63
CA ALA A 41 -14.77 3.19 -6.96
C ALA A 41 -14.45 2.92 -8.43
N GLU A 42 -14.83 3.83 -9.32
CA GLU A 42 -14.50 3.77 -10.75
C GLU A 42 -12.98 3.87 -10.97
N LEU A 43 -12.30 4.82 -10.31
CA LEU A 43 -10.85 4.95 -10.40
C LEU A 43 -10.11 3.70 -9.88
N ILE A 44 -10.59 3.09 -8.79
CA ILE A 44 -10.01 1.86 -8.25
C ILE A 44 -10.21 0.71 -9.23
N ALA A 45 -11.41 0.58 -9.82
CA ALA A 45 -11.67 -0.43 -10.84
C ALA A 45 -10.79 -0.22 -12.08
N ASP A 46 -10.54 1.02 -12.50
CA ASP A 46 -9.62 1.36 -13.58
C ASP A 46 -8.17 0.99 -13.22
N ILE A 47 -7.72 1.30 -12.01
CA ILE A 47 -6.37 0.93 -11.52
C ILE A 47 -6.23 -0.60 -11.46
N GLU A 48 -7.24 -1.32 -11.00
CA GLU A 48 -7.25 -2.78 -10.99
C GLU A 48 -7.22 -3.35 -12.42
N ALA A 49 -8.01 -2.78 -13.34
CA ALA A 49 -8.01 -3.16 -14.75
C ALA A 49 -6.65 -2.89 -15.43
N TYR A 50 -6.00 -1.76 -15.11
CA TYR A 50 -4.64 -1.44 -15.55
C TYR A 50 -3.59 -2.35 -14.90
N GLY A 51 -3.76 -2.68 -13.62
CA GLY A 51 -2.85 -3.52 -12.83
C GLY A 51 -2.87 -4.99 -13.24
N PHE A 52 -3.94 -5.46 -13.89
CA PHE A 52 -4.10 -6.85 -14.31
C PHE A 52 -3.43 -7.21 -15.64
N SER A 53 -2.69 -6.30 -16.27
CA SER A 53 -2.05 -6.59 -17.57
C SER A 53 -0.63 -6.05 -17.68
N ARG A 54 0.30 -6.73 -17.00
CA ARG A 54 1.42 -7.45 -17.63
C ARG A 54 2.43 -7.77 -16.53
N GLY A 55 2.73 -9.05 -16.37
CA GLY A 55 3.96 -9.45 -15.70
C GLY A 55 5.12 -8.65 -16.30
N GLY A 56 5.93 -8.07 -15.42
CA GLY A 56 6.85 -7.00 -15.77
C GLY A 56 8.12 -7.09 -14.94
N VAL A 57 9.19 -6.55 -15.51
CA VAL A 57 10.48 -6.47 -14.86
C VAL A 57 10.52 -5.19 -14.03
N LEU A 58 10.36 -5.31 -12.71
CA LEU A 58 10.55 -4.20 -11.77
C LEU A 58 12.04 -4.10 -11.43
N SER A 59 12.58 -2.88 -11.32
CA SER A 59 13.95 -2.68 -10.88
C SER A 59 14.06 -1.58 -9.83
N THR A 60 14.99 -1.74 -8.88
CA THR A 60 15.26 -0.74 -7.84
C THR A 60 16.76 -0.60 -7.58
N GLN A 61 17.22 0.64 -7.41
CA GLN A 61 18.62 0.95 -7.10
C GLN A 61 18.88 0.66 -5.61
N THR A 62 19.82 -0.23 -5.32
CA THR A 62 20.31 -0.47 -3.97
C THR A 62 21.48 0.44 -3.64
N TYR A 63 21.61 0.75 -2.36
CA TYR A 63 22.66 1.58 -1.81
C TYR A 63 23.31 0.87 -0.63
N LEU A 64 24.64 1.03 -0.51
CA LEU A 64 25.38 0.67 0.68
C LEU A 64 25.54 1.90 1.55
N LEU A 65 25.35 1.73 2.86
CA LEU A 65 25.66 2.78 3.82
C LEU A 65 27.17 2.77 4.12
N ALA A 66 27.89 3.76 3.58
CA ALA A 66 29.31 3.96 3.83
C ALA A 66 29.48 5.17 4.77
N GLY A 67 29.62 4.90 6.07
CA GLY A 67 29.61 5.95 7.08
C GLY A 67 28.23 6.63 7.16
N LEU A 68 28.16 7.91 6.78
CA LEU A 68 26.92 8.71 6.76
C LEU A 68 26.38 8.97 5.33
N HIS A 69 26.92 8.28 4.32
CA HIS A 69 26.53 8.46 2.93
C HIS A 69 25.96 7.16 2.33
N LEU A 70 24.91 7.31 1.51
CA LEU A 70 24.39 6.24 0.68
C LEU A 70 25.16 6.20 -0.64
N VAL A 71 25.89 5.12 -0.88
CA VAL A 71 26.66 4.90 -2.11
C VAL A 71 25.93 3.89 -2.98
N PRO A 72 25.68 4.15 -4.28
CA PRO A 72 25.03 3.19 -5.16
C PRO A 72 25.76 1.85 -5.19
N ALA A 73 25.03 0.77 -4.95
CA ALA A 73 25.57 -0.58 -4.83
C ALA A 73 25.27 -1.46 -6.06
N GLY A 74 24.08 -1.28 -6.65
CA GLY A 74 23.66 -1.99 -7.85
C GLY A 74 22.17 -1.84 -8.09
N ILE A 75 21.67 -2.45 -9.17
CA ILE A 75 20.24 -2.50 -9.46
C ILE A 75 19.76 -3.92 -9.19
N VAL A 76 18.71 -4.06 -8.39
CA VAL A 76 18.03 -5.33 -8.18
C VAL A 76 16.76 -5.35 -9.01
N THR A 77 16.55 -6.46 -9.69
CA THR A 77 15.48 -6.63 -10.65
C THR A 77 14.61 -7.83 -10.26
N PHE A 78 13.29 -7.70 -10.36
CA PHE A 78 12.31 -8.74 -10.02
C PHE A 78 11.31 -8.91 -11.15
N GLU A 79 11.00 -10.16 -11.49
CA GLU A 79 9.88 -10.48 -12.37
C GLU A 79 8.62 -10.62 -11.52
N VAL A 80 7.58 -9.88 -11.86
CA VAL A 80 6.24 -10.05 -11.28
C VAL A 80 5.42 -10.85 -12.28
N HIS A 81 4.79 -11.94 -11.82
CA HIS A 81 3.93 -12.80 -12.62
C HIS A 81 2.47 -12.64 -12.20
#